data_AF-J9EYT0-F1
#
_entry.id   AF-J9EYT0-F1
#
_cell.length_a   1.000
_cell.length_b   1.000
_cell.length_c   1.000
_cell.angle_alpha   90.00
_cell.angle_beta   90.00
_cell.angle_gamma   90.00
#
_symmetry.space_group_name_H-M   'P 1'
#
loop_
_entity.id
_entity.type
_entity.pdbx_description
1 polymer ?
#
loop_
_entity_poly.entity_id
_entity_poly.type
_entity_poly.pdbx_seq_one_letter_code
_entity_poly.pdbx_strand_id
1 'polypeptide(L)'
;MLNFAVKLISDAGFQHEISNVNTAAQQLEIFSRVVLFTIDAVFREHRRGPMTEAYENALAELVRVVCHSEHTYLYTQALLHVICEEETGMASAACAHISQVLRMEAHDREQDTSALHIALKQSHEEQITLNLLQAMHTMISKQCLNPADITQLYQQYVSSNPPPVELIREHFFVDMLTDSLFAYEGIKVHVDHRPKYVYLLAYASCVGEQKTTTGRVQNRHELNMTRDTIERIVNLLEKTDDLMKEMKSLLYAVRLPVIAAGLLYYLRGNLLSDELISEPEAVHFVLLDQIATTHPNLQLRVFRILCELYDRQSMMNEAAEVIMEKQRSIVDRFVHLLSVGLALPVVEKINKMFRDGQIDISLVRYFATEVLEIVAPPYSEDFVGVFLPIVSNSEIFDQNISDKIPAAKEFIDHCTPLTTEVRSS
;
A
#
# COMPACT_ATOMS: atom_id res chain seq x y z
N MET A 1 23.32 13.46 34.49
CA MET A 1 21.94 13.58 35.01
C MET A 1 20.89 13.15 33.99
N LEU A 2 20.91 13.65 32.75
CA LEU A 2 19.93 13.27 31.72
C LEU A 2 19.86 11.75 31.46
N ASN A 3 21.01 11.08 31.27
CA ASN A 3 21.08 9.63 31.05
C ASN A 3 20.51 8.81 32.21
N PHE A 4 20.65 9.30 33.44
CA PHE A 4 20.11 8.65 34.63
C PHE A 4 18.59 8.83 34.73
N ALA A 5 18.08 10.03 34.41
CA ALA A 5 16.64 10.28 34.36
C ALA A 5 15.95 9.44 33.27
N VAL A 6 16.53 9.37 32.06
CA VAL A 6 15.99 8.54 30.96
C VAL A 6 16.00 7.06 31.34
N LYS A 7 17.04 6.59 32.03
CA LYS A 7 17.07 5.23 32.54
C LYS A 7 15.96 4.97 33.57
N LEU A 8 15.73 5.87 34.53
CA LEU A 8 14.64 5.74 35.50
C LEU A 8 13.25 5.70 34.85
N ILE A 9 13.01 6.55 33.85
CA ILE A 9 11.76 6.57 33.06
C ILE A 9 11.58 5.23 32.32
N SER A 10 12.64 4.74 31.67
CA SER A 10 12.61 3.47 30.96
C SER A 10 12.43 2.26 31.88
N ASP A 11 13.08 2.26 33.06
CA ASP A 11 12.94 1.20 34.07
C ASP A 11 11.55 1.19 34.71
N ALA A 12 10.88 2.34 34.74
CA ALA A 12 9.49 2.46 35.18
C ALA A 12 8.46 2.13 34.06
N GLY A 13 8.91 1.80 32.84
CA GLY A 13 8.05 1.38 31.73
C GLY A 13 7.46 2.53 30.89
N PHE A 14 7.83 3.77 31.15
CA PHE A 14 7.28 4.96 30.48
C PHE A 14 8.02 5.29 29.17
N GLN A 15 8.12 4.33 28.24
CA GLN A 15 8.90 4.53 27.00
C GLN A 15 8.35 5.66 26.12
N HIS A 16 7.04 5.90 26.14
CA HIS A 16 6.37 6.97 25.41
C HIS A 16 6.78 8.39 25.87
N GLU A 17 7.31 8.52 27.09
CA GLU A 17 7.77 9.82 27.63
C GLU A 17 9.20 10.16 27.18
N ILE A 18 9.91 9.21 26.54
CA ILE A 18 11.27 9.39 26.06
C ILE A 18 11.24 10.07 24.69
N SER A 19 11.07 11.39 24.69
CA SER A 19 11.03 12.19 23.46
C SER A 19 12.40 12.33 22.77
N ASN A 20 13.49 12.27 23.55
CA ASN A 20 14.85 12.50 23.04
C ASN A 20 15.54 11.20 22.55
N VAL A 21 15.39 10.91 21.26
CA VAL A 21 15.96 9.72 20.61
C VAL A 21 17.49 9.69 20.68
N ASN A 22 18.18 10.84 20.62
CA ASN A 22 19.64 10.89 20.73
C ASN A 22 20.15 10.24 22.03
N THR A 23 19.48 10.50 23.15
CA THR A 23 19.88 9.96 24.45
C THR A 23 19.55 8.48 24.59
N ALA A 24 18.42 8.04 24.00
CA ALA A 24 18.04 6.63 23.96
C ALA A 24 18.99 5.81 23.08
N ALA A 25 19.33 6.29 21.88
CA ALA A 25 20.19 5.61 20.91
C ALA A 25 21.61 5.32 21.42
N GLN A 26 22.11 6.12 22.38
CA GLN A 26 23.41 5.88 23.02
C GLN A 26 23.41 4.70 24.00
N GLN A 27 22.25 4.20 24.40
CA GLN A 27 22.10 3.11 25.37
C GLN A 27 21.25 2.00 24.77
N LEU A 28 21.90 0.92 24.34
CA LEU A 28 21.26 -0.19 23.61
C LEU A 28 20.01 -0.72 24.31
N GLU A 29 20.04 -0.91 25.63
CA GLU A 29 18.89 -1.43 26.40
C GLU A 29 17.69 -0.48 26.35
N ILE A 30 17.93 0.83 26.51
CA ILE A 30 16.87 1.85 26.45
C ILE A 30 16.32 1.94 25.02
N PHE A 31 17.21 1.99 24.03
CA PHE A 31 16.82 2.02 22.62
C PHE A 31 15.98 0.81 22.23
N SER A 32 16.36 -0.39 22.66
CA SER A 32 15.62 -1.63 22.40
C SER A 32 14.19 -1.57 22.94
N ARG A 33 14.00 -1.05 24.16
CA ARG A 33 12.67 -0.87 24.77
C ARG A 33 11.83 0.18 24.04
N VAL A 34 12.44 1.28 23.59
CA VAL A 34 11.76 2.31 22.81
C VAL A 34 11.32 1.78 21.44
N VAL A 35 12.19 1.07 20.73
CA VAL A 35 11.86 0.44 19.42
C VAL A 35 10.74 -0.58 19.57
N LEU A 36 10.80 -1.44 20.59
CA LEU A 36 9.73 -2.41 20.83
C LEU A 36 8.40 -1.71 21.07
N PHE A 37 8.40 -0.66 21.90
CA PHE A 37 7.19 0.12 22.18
C PHE A 37 6.58 0.75 20.92
N THR A 38 7.40 1.31 20.02
CA THR A 38 6.91 1.93 18.79
C THR A 38 6.43 0.90 17.76
N ILE A 39 7.09 -0.26 17.66
CA ILE A 39 6.60 -1.38 16.85
C ILE A 39 5.24 -1.87 17.36
N ASP A 40 5.08 -2.05 18.68
CA ASP A 40 3.80 -2.44 19.29
C ASP A 40 2.69 -1.40 19.06
N ALA A 41 3.03 -0.11 19.04
CA ALA A 41 2.09 0.94 18.69
C ALA A 41 1.61 0.79 17.22
N VAL A 42 2.54 0.58 16.28
CA VAL A 42 2.20 0.37 14.86
C VAL A 42 1.31 -0.86 14.69
N PHE A 43 1.62 -1.99 15.36
CA PHE A 43 0.80 -3.19 15.27
C PHE A 43 -0.60 -3.02 15.87
N ARG A 44 -0.73 -2.28 16.98
CA ARG A 44 -2.04 -1.97 17.56
C ARG A 44 -2.90 -1.14 16.61
N GLU A 45 -2.32 -0.14 15.98
CA GLU A 45 -3.04 0.73 15.04
C GLU A 45 -3.20 0.12 13.64
N HIS A 46 -2.45 -0.94 13.30
CA HIS A 46 -2.56 -1.63 12.02
C HIS A 46 -3.99 -2.15 11.74
N ARG A 47 -4.76 -2.45 12.80
CA ARG A 47 -6.18 -2.84 12.67
C ARG A 47 -7.05 -1.76 12.03
N ARG A 48 -6.71 -0.49 12.21
CA ARG A 48 -7.41 0.65 11.57
C ARG A 48 -6.98 0.81 10.11
N GLY A 49 -5.76 0.38 9.81
CA GLY A 49 -5.19 0.32 8.47
C GLY A 49 -4.38 1.57 8.09
N PRO A 50 -3.48 1.47 7.10
CA PRO A 50 -2.78 2.61 6.53
C PRO A 50 -3.70 3.73 6.04
N MET A 51 -3.19 4.96 5.98
CA MET A 51 -3.93 6.20 5.68
C MET A 51 -5.00 6.60 6.71
N THR A 52 -5.06 5.93 7.86
CA THR A 52 -5.79 6.43 9.04
C THR A 52 -4.87 7.29 9.90
N GLU A 53 -5.43 8.31 10.55
CA GLU A 53 -4.62 9.27 11.33
C GLU A 53 -3.83 8.58 12.46
N ALA A 54 -4.46 7.63 13.15
CA ALA A 54 -3.82 6.89 14.23
C ALA A 54 -2.64 6.03 13.74
N TYR A 55 -2.81 5.31 12.62
CA TYR A 55 -1.74 4.51 12.04
C TYR A 55 -0.59 5.36 11.54
N GLU A 56 -0.87 6.43 10.80
CA GLU A 56 0.15 7.34 10.26
C GLU A 56 0.95 8.00 11.39
N ASN A 57 0.30 8.38 12.50
CA ASN A 57 0.99 8.92 13.68
C ASN A 57 1.90 7.88 14.35
N ALA A 58 1.42 6.64 14.52
CA ALA A 58 2.23 5.56 15.09
C ALA A 58 3.43 5.22 14.20
N LEU A 59 3.22 5.17 12.89
CA LEU A 59 4.27 4.91 11.92
C LEU A 59 5.30 6.05 11.87
N ALA A 60 4.86 7.30 11.87
CA ALA A 60 5.75 8.46 11.89
C ALA A 60 6.67 8.45 13.12
N GLU A 61 6.15 8.05 14.27
CA GLU A 61 6.94 7.90 15.49
C GLU A 61 7.97 6.77 15.39
N LEU A 62 7.59 5.61 14.83
CA LEU A 62 8.51 4.52 14.56
C LEU A 62 9.64 4.96 13.61
N VAL A 63 9.30 5.61 12.50
CA VAL A 63 10.27 6.12 11.51
C VAL A 63 11.20 7.15 12.16
N ARG A 64 10.68 8.05 13.01
CA ARG A 64 11.48 9.03 13.74
C ARG A 64 12.51 8.39 14.66
N VAL A 65 12.16 7.30 15.35
CA VAL A 65 13.05 6.55 16.24
C VAL A 65 14.09 5.76 15.45
N VAL A 66 13.66 5.01 14.44
CA VAL A 66 14.51 4.05 13.73
C VAL A 66 15.45 4.74 12.74
N CYS A 67 14.93 5.67 11.94
CA CYS A 67 15.70 6.40 10.93
C CYS A 67 16.41 7.64 11.51
N HIS A 68 16.72 7.62 12.82
CA HIS A 68 17.46 8.67 13.50
C HIS A 68 18.96 8.67 13.13
N SER A 69 19.56 7.49 13.00
CA SER A 69 20.95 7.30 12.58
C SER A 69 21.12 5.97 11.83
N GLU A 70 22.25 5.79 11.14
CA GLU A 70 22.52 4.55 10.41
C GLU A 70 22.58 3.32 11.31
N HIS A 71 23.13 3.45 12.52
CA HIS A 71 23.26 2.32 13.45
C HIS A 71 21.93 1.94 14.09
N THR A 72 21.03 2.90 14.35
CA THR A 72 19.67 2.60 14.85
C THR A 72 18.83 1.91 13.78
N TYR A 73 18.98 2.35 12.52
CA TYR A 73 18.34 1.72 11.36
C TYR A 73 18.84 0.29 11.17
N LEU A 74 20.16 0.09 11.12
CA LEU A 74 20.78 -1.23 10.94
C LEU A 74 20.37 -2.19 12.06
N TYR A 75 20.41 -1.74 13.31
CA TYR A 75 19.99 -2.55 14.46
C TYR A 75 18.54 -3.03 14.30
N THR A 76 17.63 -2.12 13.95
CA THR A 76 16.21 -2.44 13.83
C THR A 76 15.94 -3.35 12.62
N GLN A 77 16.56 -3.08 11.48
CA GLN A 77 16.43 -3.93 10.28
C GLN A 77 16.97 -5.35 10.52
N ALA A 78 18.09 -5.48 11.25
CA ALA A 78 18.62 -6.79 11.63
C ALA A 78 17.66 -7.53 12.58
N LEU A 79 17.09 -6.85 13.57
CA LEU A 79 16.09 -7.43 14.48
C LEU A 79 14.85 -7.93 13.72
N LEU A 80 14.28 -7.09 12.85
CA LEU A 80 13.14 -7.46 12.03
C LEU A 80 13.46 -8.64 11.10
N HIS A 81 14.67 -8.66 10.53
CA HIS A 81 15.10 -9.76 9.67
C HIS A 81 15.16 -11.09 10.42
N VAL A 82 15.76 -11.13 11.61
CA VAL A 82 15.81 -12.34 12.45
C VAL A 82 14.41 -12.84 12.78
N ILE A 83 13.50 -11.94 13.16
CA ILE A 83 12.10 -12.31 13.43
C ILE A 83 11.44 -12.90 12.18
N CYS A 84 11.70 -12.35 10.99
CA CYS A 84 11.16 -12.88 9.75
C CYS A 84 11.67 -14.30 9.42
N GLU A 85 12.89 -14.65 9.84
CA GLU A 85 13.47 -15.99 9.66
C GLU A 85 12.98 -17.01 10.70
N GLU A 86 12.79 -16.58 11.96
CA GLU A 86 12.40 -17.46 13.06
C GLU A 86 10.88 -17.69 13.16
N GLU A 87 10.08 -16.68 12.84
CA GLU A 87 8.62 -16.73 12.93
C GLU A 87 7.95 -17.09 11.59
N THR A 88 6.69 -17.56 11.65
CA THR A 88 5.90 -17.85 10.46
C THR A 88 4.52 -17.19 10.51
N GLY A 89 3.88 -17.07 9.34
CA GLY A 89 2.54 -16.50 9.24
C GLY A 89 2.50 -14.98 9.45
N MET A 90 1.53 -14.51 10.24
CA MET A 90 1.22 -13.08 10.37
C MET A 90 2.35 -12.27 11.01
N ALA A 91 3.07 -12.83 12.00
CA ALA A 91 4.16 -12.12 12.68
C ALA A 91 5.30 -11.81 11.70
N SER A 92 5.77 -12.82 10.97
CA SER A 92 6.79 -12.66 9.92
C SER A 92 6.34 -11.69 8.83
N ALA A 93 5.09 -11.79 8.35
CA ALA A 93 4.54 -10.88 7.35
C ALA A 93 4.49 -9.41 7.84
N ALA A 94 4.09 -9.19 9.09
CA ALA A 94 3.99 -7.85 9.68
C ALA A 94 5.38 -7.22 9.89
N CYS A 95 6.36 -7.99 10.35
CA CYS A 95 7.76 -7.55 10.46
C CYS A 95 8.37 -7.25 9.08
N ALA A 96 8.11 -8.09 8.08
CA ALA A 96 8.55 -7.86 6.71
C ALA A 96 7.93 -6.57 6.14
N HIS A 97 6.65 -6.32 6.41
CA HIS A 97 5.98 -5.08 6.02
C HIS A 97 6.63 -3.85 6.66
N ILE A 98 6.86 -3.85 7.99
CA ILE A 98 7.55 -2.75 8.68
C ILE A 98 8.96 -2.54 8.13
N SER A 99 9.73 -3.61 7.91
CA SER A 99 11.08 -3.55 7.35
C SER A 99 11.07 -2.86 5.98
N GLN A 100 10.11 -3.21 5.12
CA GLN A 100 9.94 -2.59 3.81
C GLN A 100 9.52 -1.12 3.91
N VAL A 101 8.56 -0.77 4.77
CA VAL A 101 8.12 0.62 4.95
C VAL A 101 9.27 1.50 5.44
N LEU A 102 10.01 1.05 6.46
CA LEU A 102 11.21 1.76 6.94
C LEU A 102 12.24 1.97 5.85
N ARG A 103 12.36 1.01 4.92
CA ARG A 103 13.27 1.12 3.80
C ARG A 103 12.81 2.14 2.76
N MET A 104 11.52 2.19 2.47
CA MET A 104 10.93 3.23 1.61
C MET A 104 11.16 4.62 2.22
N GLU A 105 10.91 4.77 3.52
CA GLU A 105 11.14 6.04 4.24
C GLU A 105 12.61 6.47 4.26
N ALA A 106 13.55 5.53 4.41
CA ALA A 106 14.97 5.83 4.30
C ALA A 106 15.36 6.27 2.88
N HIS A 107 14.78 5.63 1.87
CA HIS A 107 14.99 5.98 0.47
C HIS A 107 14.45 7.39 0.14
N ASP A 108 13.26 7.74 0.62
CA ASP A 108 12.65 9.07 0.45
C ASP A 108 13.47 10.18 1.13
N ARG A 109 14.31 9.82 2.12
CA ARG A 109 15.29 10.70 2.77
C ARG A 109 16.66 10.72 2.06
N GLU A 110 16.74 10.15 0.86
CA GLU A 110 17.97 10.01 0.07
C GLU A 110 19.09 9.21 0.78
N GLN A 111 18.73 8.31 1.70
CA GLN A 111 19.69 7.44 2.38
C GLN A 111 19.88 6.15 1.59
N ASP A 112 21.08 5.90 1.08
CA ASP A 112 21.39 4.66 0.38
C ASP A 112 21.55 3.49 1.36
N THR A 113 20.48 2.69 1.48
CA THR A 113 20.44 1.49 2.32
C THR A 113 20.57 0.19 1.51
N SER A 114 20.83 0.29 0.20
CA SER A 114 20.78 -0.85 -0.72
C SER A 114 21.82 -1.92 -0.38
N ALA A 115 23.07 -1.53 -0.11
CA ALA A 115 24.13 -2.45 0.28
C ALA A 115 23.82 -3.20 1.59
N LEU A 116 23.27 -2.51 2.59
CA LEU A 116 22.88 -3.11 3.87
C LEU A 116 21.75 -4.12 3.67
N HIS A 117 20.72 -3.75 2.91
CA HIS A 117 19.59 -4.64 2.66
C HIS A 117 20.01 -5.89 1.90
N ILE A 118 20.83 -5.73 0.84
CA ILE A 118 21.35 -6.86 0.07
C ILE A 118 22.21 -7.76 0.97
N ALA A 119 23.04 -7.19 1.85
CA ALA A 119 23.87 -7.96 2.78
C ALA A 119 23.03 -8.74 3.80
N LEU A 120 21.96 -8.15 4.35
CA LEU A 120 21.06 -8.83 5.28
C LEU A 120 20.33 -10.02 4.63
N LYS A 121 20.06 -9.96 3.32
CA LYS A 121 19.39 -11.04 2.58
C LYS A 121 20.33 -12.16 2.12
N GLN A 122 21.63 -12.05 2.38
CA GLN A 122 22.59 -13.10 2.04
C GLN A 122 22.62 -14.17 3.14
N SER A 123 22.14 -15.37 2.83
CA SER A 123 22.42 -16.53 3.66
C SER A 123 23.87 -16.99 3.46
N HIS A 124 24.60 -17.28 4.55
CA HIS A 124 26.00 -17.75 4.51
C HIS A 124 26.23 -19.01 3.64
N GLU A 125 25.17 -19.78 3.38
CA GLU A 125 25.20 -21.04 2.63
C GLU A 125 25.04 -20.86 1.11
N GLU A 126 24.59 -19.69 0.64
CA GLU A 126 24.19 -19.48 -0.74
C GLU A 126 25.23 -18.65 -1.51
N GLN A 127 25.98 -19.31 -2.40
CA GLN A 127 26.93 -18.64 -3.29
C GLN A 127 26.20 -17.85 -4.38
N ILE A 128 25.74 -16.64 -4.06
CA ILE A 128 25.32 -15.67 -5.07
C ILE A 128 26.57 -15.06 -5.69
N THR A 129 26.70 -15.15 -7.01
CA THR A 129 27.85 -14.58 -7.74
C THR A 129 27.95 -13.07 -7.49
N LEU A 130 29.12 -12.59 -7.10
CA LEU A 130 29.39 -11.16 -6.82
C LEU A 130 28.92 -10.24 -7.96
N ASN A 131 29.12 -10.65 -9.21
CA ASN A 131 28.69 -9.88 -10.37
C ASN A 131 27.16 -9.65 -10.40
N LEU A 132 26.37 -10.59 -9.90
CA LEU A 132 24.90 -10.48 -9.86
C LEU A 132 24.46 -9.47 -8.79
N LEU A 133 25.09 -9.53 -7.63
CA LEU A 133 24.85 -8.60 -6.53
C LEU A 133 25.25 -7.17 -6.92
N GLN A 134 26.36 -7.02 -7.65
CA GLN A 134 26.81 -5.74 -8.18
C GLN A 134 25.84 -5.18 -9.23
N ALA A 135 25.32 -6.01 -10.12
CA ALA A 135 24.30 -5.61 -11.09
C ALA A 135 23.02 -5.13 -10.39
N MET A 136 22.50 -5.91 -9.44
CA MET A 136 21.33 -5.53 -8.62
C MET A 136 21.54 -4.21 -7.87
N HIS A 137 22.67 -4.10 -7.15
CA HIS A 137 23.02 -2.88 -6.42
C HIS A 137 23.12 -1.67 -7.34
N THR A 138 23.74 -1.83 -8.51
CA THR A 138 23.90 -0.73 -9.48
C THR A 138 22.55 -0.27 -10.03
N MET A 139 21.65 -1.20 -10.38
CA MET A 139 20.32 -0.85 -10.86
C MET A 139 19.46 -0.18 -9.78
N ILE A 140 19.52 -0.67 -8.53
CA ILE A 140 18.75 -0.09 -7.41
C ILE A 140 19.30 1.30 -7.02
N SER A 141 20.62 1.42 -6.81
CA SER A 141 21.25 2.68 -6.41
C SER A 141 21.09 3.77 -7.47
N LYS A 142 21.14 3.41 -8.76
CA LYS A 142 20.90 4.35 -9.87
C LYS A 142 19.43 4.51 -10.25
N GLN A 143 18.52 3.72 -9.67
CA GLN A 143 17.11 3.67 -10.02
C GLN A 143 16.87 3.52 -11.54
N CYS A 144 17.66 2.66 -12.20
CA CYS A 144 17.62 2.53 -13.65
C CYS A 144 17.94 1.10 -14.10
N LEU A 145 17.02 0.50 -14.85
CA LEU A 145 17.20 -0.82 -15.45
C LEU A 145 17.94 -0.68 -16.78
N ASN A 146 19.13 -1.28 -16.86
CA ASN A 146 19.86 -1.34 -18.12
C ASN A 146 19.75 -2.75 -18.76
N PRO A 147 19.67 -2.85 -20.10
CA PRO A 147 19.47 -4.14 -20.77
C PRO A 147 20.59 -5.17 -20.56
N ALA A 148 21.82 -4.72 -20.27
CA ALA A 148 22.97 -5.59 -20.04
C ALA A 148 22.82 -6.36 -18.71
N ASP A 149 22.58 -5.62 -17.61
CA ASP A 149 22.39 -6.20 -16.28
C ASP A 149 21.12 -7.07 -16.22
N ILE A 150 20.04 -6.66 -16.89
CA ILE A 150 18.81 -7.47 -17.01
C ILE A 150 19.10 -8.77 -17.77
N THR A 151 19.91 -8.72 -18.83
CA THR A 151 20.31 -9.93 -19.55
C THR A 151 21.15 -10.85 -18.67
N GLN A 152 22.05 -10.30 -17.86
CA GLN A 152 22.85 -11.06 -16.90
C GLN A 152 21.97 -11.75 -15.85
N LEU A 153 21.01 -11.03 -15.24
CA LEU A 153 20.04 -11.61 -14.31
C LEU A 153 19.23 -12.72 -14.96
N TYR A 154 18.66 -12.45 -16.13
CA TYR A 154 17.87 -13.41 -16.88
C TYR A 154 18.62 -14.73 -17.11
N GLN A 155 19.89 -14.66 -17.55
CA GLN A 155 20.71 -15.85 -17.76
C GLN A 155 20.89 -16.70 -16.49
N GLN A 156 21.02 -16.07 -15.33
CA GLN A 156 21.13 -16.79 -14.05
C GLN A 156 19.80 -17.45 -13.65
N TYR A 157 18.66 -16.77 -13.80
CA TYR A 157 17.35 -17.31 -13.42
C TYR A 157 16.79 -18.37 -14.38
N VAL A 158 17.26 -18.41 -15.62
CA VAL A 158 16.95 -19.50 -16.57
C VAL A 158 17.81 -20.74 -16.32
N SER A 159 18.95 -20.60 -15.64
CA SER A 159 19.87 -21.71 -15.38
C SER A 159 19.25 -22.84 -14.54
N SER A 160 19.94 -23.99 -14.51
CA SER A 160 19.54 -25.16 -13.73
C SER A 160 19.60 -24.95 -12.23
N ASN A 161 20.42 -24.00 -11.76
CA ASN A 161 20.55 -23.64 -10.35
C ASN A 161 20.35 -22.12 -10.19
N PRO A 162 19.11 -21.64 -10.30
CA PRO A 162 18.80 -20.21 -10.22
C PRO A 162 19.15 -19.64 -8.84
N PRO A 163 19.46 -18.34 -8.73
CA PRO A 163 19.59 -17.65 -7.44
C PRO A 163 18.28 -17.68 -6.62
N PRO A 164 18.35 -17.30 -5.32
CA PRO A 164 17.16 -17.18 -4.47
C PRO A 164 16.12 -16.23 -5.07
N VAL A 165 14.85 -16.62 -5.05
CA VAL A 165 13.77 -15.78 -5.60
C VAL A 165 13.64 -14.44 -4.87
N GLU A 166 14.01 -14.41 -3.59
CA GLU A 166 13.96 -13.21 -2.76
C GLU A 166 14.80 -12.05 -3.32
N LEU A 167 15.91 -12.35 -3.99
CA LEU A 167 16.79 -11.32 -4.57
C LEU A 167 16.07 -10.47 -5.62
N ILE A 168 15.22 -11.07 -6.46
CA ILE A 168 14.44 -10.34 -7.48
C ILE A 168 13.03 -9.94 -7.01
N ARG A 169 12.66 -10.29 -5.78
CA ARG A 169 11.47 -9.75 -5.09
C ARG A 169 11.76 -8.46 -4.35
N GLU A 170 12.96 -7.94 -4.49
CA GLU A 170 13.35 -6.64 -3.98
C GLU A 170 12.38 -5.57 -4.51
N HIS A 171 11.85 -4.76 -3.58
CA HIS A 171 10.74 -3.84 -3.84
C HIS A 171 11.01 -2.85 -4.97
N PHE A 172 12.15 -2.14 -4.94
CA PHE A 172 12.48 -1.15 -5.95
C PHE A 172 12.73 -1.80 -7.31
N PHE A 173 13.35 -2.99 -7.33
CA PHE A 173 13.55 -3.75 -8.56
C PHE A 173 12.24 -4.17 -9.22
N VAL A 174 11.29 -4.70 -8.45
CA VAL A 174 9.96 -5.07 -8.96
C VAL A 174 9.18 -3.84 -9.43
N ASP A 175 9.27 -2.73 -8.71
CA ASP A 175 8.61 -1.48 -9.10
C ASP A 175 9.22 -0.93 -10.40
N MET A 176 10.55 -0.94 -10.56
CA MET A 176 11.22 -0.54 -11.81
C MET A 176 10.85 -1.46 -13.00
N LEU A 177 10.71 -2.77 -12.77
CA LEU A 177 10.24 -3.71 -13.80
C LEU A 177 8.79 -3.41 -14.20
N THR A 178 7.96 -3.11 -13.21
CA THR A 178 6.56 -2.74 -13.42
C THR A 178 6.46 -1.44 -14.20
N ASP A 179 7.22 -0.41 -13.82
CA ASP A 179 7.31 0.87 -14.52
C ASP A 179 7.75 0.67 -15.98
N SER A 180 8.85 -0.05 -16.20
CA SER A 180 9.38 -0.29 -17.55
C SER A 180 8.39 -1.00 -18.50
N LEU A 181 7.50 -1.83 -17.95
CA LEU A 181 6.57 -2.65 -18.73
C LEU A 181 5.15 -2.06 -18.83
N PHE A 182 4.70 -1.35 -17.79
CA PHE A 182 3.30 -0.91 -17.64
C PHE A 182 3.15 0.61 -17.55
N ALA A 183 4.22 1.41 -17.60
CA ALA A 183 4.09 2.86 -17.65
C ALA A 183 3.13 3.26 -18.78
N TYR A 184 2.24 4.22 -18.52
CA TYR A 184 1.34 4.77 -19.53
C TYR A 184 2.14 5.56 -20.58
N GLU A 185 2.86 6.58 -20.12
CA GLU A 185 3.77 7.40 -20.93
C GLU A 185 5.23 6.94 -20.78
N GLY A 186 6.11 7.45 -21.64
CA GLY A 186 7.55 7.20 -21.57
C GLY A 186 8.09 6.17 -22.56
N ILE A 187 9.41 5.96 -22.51
CA ILE A 187 10.15 5.11 -23.45
C ILE A 187 9.86 3.64 -23.12
N LYS A 188 9.24 2.93 -24.07
CA LYS A 188 8.97 1.50 -23.94
C LYS A 188 10.25 0.68 -24.09
N VAL A 189 10.31 -0.44 -23.37
CA VAL A 189 11.41 -1.41 -23.51
C VAL A 189 11.44 -1.95 -24.93
N HIS A 190 12.65 -1.93 -25.51
CA HIS A 190 12.89 -2.46 -26.84
C HIS A 190 12.45 -3.92 -26.97
N VAL A 191 11.83 -4.28 -28.09
CA VAL A 191 11.20 -5.59 -28.34
C VAL A 191 12.15 -6.76 -28.10
N ASP A 192 13.43 -6.63 -28.49
CA ASP A 192 14.45 -7.68 -28.29
C ASP A 192 14.79 -7.95 -26.81
N HIS A 193 14.57 -6.97 -25.93
CA HIS A 193 14.88 -7.07 -24.51
C HIS A 193 13.64 -7.37 -23.66
N ARG A 194 12.44 -6.97 -24.10
CA ARG A 194 11.18 -7.11 -23.36
C ARG A 194 10.92 -8.51 -22.81
N PRO A 195 11.11 -9.62 -23.57
CA PRO A 195 10.87 -10.96 -23.04
C PRO A 195 11.67 -11.28 -21.77
N LYS A 196 12.85 -10.66 -21.59
CA LYS A 196 13.70 -10.84 -20.40
C LYS A 196 13.12 -10.11 -19.18
N TYR A 197 12.62 -8.88 -19.37
CA TYR A 197 11.96 -8.10 -18.33
C TYR A 197 10.68 -8.81 -17.87
N VAL A 198 9.86 -9.24 -18.84
CA VAL A 198 8.63 -9.99 -18.58
C VAL A 198 8.91 -11.30 -17.86
N TYR A 199 9.95 -12.03 -18.27
CA TYR A 199 10.34 -13.27 -17.59
C TYR A 199 10.74 -13.02 -16.13
N LEU A 200 11.56 -12.00 -15.84
CA LEU A 200 11.99 -11.69 -14.48
C LEU A 200 10.81 -11.27 -13.59
N LEU A 201 9.89 -10.45 -14.11
CA LEU A 201 8.68 -10.06 -13.38
C LEU A 201 7.74 -11.26 -13.13
N ALA A 202 7.56 -12.12 -14.13
CA ALA A 202 6.81 -13.37 -13.98
C ALA A 202 7.46 -14.30 -12.95
N TYR A 203 8.79 -14.39 -12.96
CA TYR A 203 9.55 -15.21 -12.03
C TYR A 203 9.37 -14.73 -10.59
N ALA A 204 9.57 -13.43 -10.35
CA ALA A 204 9.42 -12.82 -9.03
C ALA A 204 7.99 -13.01 -8.48
N SER A 205 6.98 -12.97 -9.35
CA SER A 205 5.57 -13.02 -8.93
C SER A 205 5.03 -14.41 -8.60
N CYS A 206 5.42 -15.47 -9.34
CA CYS A 206 4.77 -16.78 -9.19
C CYS A 206 5.67 -17.94 -8.76
N VAL A 207 7.01 -17.79 -8.82
CA VAL A 207 7.90 -18.90 -8.44
C VAL A 207 7.90 -19.08 -6.91
N GLY A 208 7.44 -20.24 -6.46
CA GLY A 208 7.50 -20.64 -5.05
C GLY A 208 8.86 -21.21 -4.72
N GLU A 209 9.38 -20.90 -3.53
CA GLU A 209 10.69 -21.38 -3.09
C GLU A 209 10.58 -21.97 -1.68
N GLN A 210 11.22 -23.12 -1.46
CA GLN A 210 11.32 -23.76 -0.15
C GLN A 210 12.76 -24.18 0.10
N LYS A 211 13.28 -23.81 1.28
CA LYS A 211 14.56 -24.32 1.78
C LYS A 211 14.33 -25.70 2.40
N THR A 212 15.06 -26.69 1.94
CA THR A 212 15.05 -28.08 2.47
C THR A 212 16.42 -28.42 3.03
N THR A 213 16.53 -29.49 3.82
CA THR A 213 17.81 -29.99 4.36
C THR A 213 18.85 -30.33 3.28
N THR A 214 18.42 -30.56 2.03
CA THR A 214 19.29 -30.90 0.88
C THR A 214 19.55 -29.72 -0.06
N GLY A 215 19.06 -28.52 0.27
CA GLY A 215 19.18 -27.32 -0.55
C GLY A 215 17.82 -26.70 -0.91
N ARG A 216 17.82 -25.84 -1.93
CA ARG A 216 16.67 -25.02 -2.32
C ARG A 216 15.88 -25.66 -3.45
N VAL A 217 14.57 -25.75 -3.30
CA VAL A 217 13.65 -26.24 -4.34
C VAL A 217 12.75 -25.10 -4.78
N GLN A 218 12.65 -24.88 -6.10
CA GLN A 218 11.81 -23.84 -6.68
C GLN A 218 10.73 -24.46 -7.57
N ASN A 219 9.47 -24.06 -7.34
CA ASN A 219 8.32 -24.47 -8.13
C ASN A 219 8.02 -23.41 -9.20
N ARG A 220 8.03 -23.82 -10.47
CA ARG A 220 7.85 -22.95 -11.64
C ARG A 220 6.58 -23.27 -12.46
N HIS A 221 5.61 -24.00 -11.89
CA HIS A 221 4.44 -24.50 -12.63
C HIS A 221 3.66 -23.39 -13.37
N GLU A 222 3.43 -22.25 -12.73
CA GLU A 222 2.64 -21.15 -13.29
C GLU A 222 3.47 -20.16 -14.14
N LEU A 223 4.79 -20.33 -14.21
CA LEU A 223 5.70 -19.34 -14.77
C LEU A 223 5.41 -19.01 -16.24
N ASN A 224 5.21 -20.03 -17.07
CA ASN A 224 4.96 -19.82 -18.50
C ASN A 224 3.62 -19.11 -18.73
N MET A 225 2.57 -19.53 -18.04
CA MET A 225 1.24 -18.89 -18.15
C MET A 225 1.29 -17.43 -17.70
N THR A 226 1.95 -17.15 -16.56
CA THR A 226 2.10 -15.79 -16.03
C THR A 226 2.90 -14.91 -16.98
N ARG A 227 4.03 -15.41 -17.49
CA ARG A 227 4.86 -14.72 -18.50
C ARG A 227 4.06 -14.37 -19.75
N ASP A 228 3.37 -15.36 -20.33
CA ASP A 228 2.62 -15.18 -21.58
C ASP A 228 1.44 -14.21 -21.38
N THR A 229 0.84 -14.22 -20.18
CA THR A 229 -0.23 -13.27 -19.84
C THR A 229 0.30 -11.85 -19.68
N ILE A 230 1.45 -11.65 -19.00
CA ILE A 230 2.09 -10.33 -18.89
C ILE A 230 2.41 -9.79 -20.29
N GLU A 231 3.10 -10.58 -21.13
CA GLU A 231 3.49 -10.19 -22.48
C GLU A 231 2.26 -9.76 -23.32
N ARG A 232 1.17 -10.54 -23.26
CA ARG A 232 -0.06 -10.23 -23.97
C ARG A 232 -0.70 -8.92 -23.52
N ILE A 233 -0.74 -8.66 -22.21
CA ILE A 233 -1.34 -7.45 -21.66
C ILE A 233 -0.47 -6.23 -21.96
N VAL A 234 0.85 -6.32 -21.79
CA VAL A 234 1.77 -5.23 -22.16
C VAL A 234 1.62 -4.88 -23.64
N ASN A 235 1.56 -5.88 -24.53
CA ASN A 235 1.35 -5.64 -25.96
C ASN A 235 -0.02 -5.03 -26.30
N LEU A 236 -1.06 -5.31 -25.49
CA LEU A 236 -2.38 -4.70 -25.64
C LEU A 236 -2.34 -3.22 -25.23
N LEU A 237 -1.73 -2.92 -24.09
CA LEU A 237 -1.62 -1.55 -23.55
C LEU A 237 -0.76 -0.64 -24.45
N GLU A 238 0.26 -1.20 -25.12
CA GLU A 238 1.11 -0.44 -26.06
C GLU A 238 0.42 -0.09 -27.39
N LYS A 239 -0.55 -0.90 -27.82
CA LYS A 239 -1.25 -0.66 -29.10
C LYS A 239 -2.29 0.45 -29.02
N THR A 240 -2.52 0.99 -27.82
CA THR A 240 -3.57 1.98 -27.54
C THR A 240 -4.93 1.49 -28.06
N ASP A 241 -5.18 0.19 -27.92
CA ASP A 241 -6.46 -0.41 -28.29
C ASP A 241 -7.54 0.04 -27.30
N ASP A 242 -8.76 0.23 -27.80
CA ASP A 242 -9.95 0.53 -27.00
C ASP A 242 -10.14 -0.55 -25.92
N LEU A 243 -9.87 -0.18 -24.65
CA LEU A 243 -9.90 -1.07 -23.50
C LEU A 243 -11.27 -1.73 -23.33
N MET A 244 -12.36 -1.09 -23.77
CA MET A 244 -13.69 -1.67 -23.71
C MET A 244 -13.82 -2.92 -24.57
N LYS A 245 -13.15 -3.00 -25.73
CA LYS A 245 -13.20 -4.18 -26.60
C LYS A 245 -12.56 -5.40 -25.95
N GLU A 246 -11.50 -5.17 -25.18
CA GLU A 246 -10.73 -6.21 -24.51
C GLU A 246 -11.16 -6.43 -23.05
N MET A 247 -12.25 -5.81 -22.61
CA MET A 247 -12.72 -5.84 -21.22
C MET A 247 -12.78 -7.26 -20.64
N LYS A 248 -13.38 -8.22 -21.34
CA LYS A 248 -13.48 -9.62 -20.84
C LYS A 248 -12.12 -10.26 -20.62
N SER A 249 -11.18 -9.98 -21.53
CA SER A 249 -9.81 -10.47 -21.52
C SER A 249 -9.01 -9.83 -20.38
N LEU A 250 -9.20 -8.54 -20.14
CA LEU A 250 -8.64 -7.79 -19.02
C LEU A 250 -9.18 -8.31 -17.68
N LEU A 251 -10.50 -8.45 -17.52
CA LEU A 251 -11.15 -8.94 -16.29
C LEU A 251 -10.71 -10.36 -15.92
N TYR A 252 -10.39 -11.21 -16.91
CA TYR A 252 -9.79 -12.52 -16.64
C TYR A 252 -8.33 -12.40 -16.20
N ALA A 253 -7.55 -11.57 -16.90
CA ALA A 253 -6.11 -11.41 -16.64
C ALA A 253 -5.81 -10.78 -15.28
N VAL A 254 -6.62 -9.80 -14.83
CA VAL A 254 -6.45 -9.14 -13.53
C VAL A 254 -6.63 -10.11 -12.36
N ARG A 255 -7.11 -11.34 -12.55
CA ARG A 255 -7.08 -12.36 -11.48
C ARG A 255 -5.65 -12.71 -11.04
N LEU A 256 -4.66 -12.51 -11.90
CA LEU A 256 -3.25 -12.63 -11.55
C LEU A 256 -2.79 -11.34 -10.82
N PRO A 257 -2.27 -11.41 -9.58
CA PRO A 257 -1.89 -10.24 -8.80
C PRO A 257 -0.86 -9.33 -9.50
N VAL A 258 0.09 -9.92 -10.23
CA VAL A 258 1.10 -9.17 -10.99
C VAL A 258 0.49 -8.36 -12.13
N ILE A 259 -0.54 -8.90 -12.79
CA ILE A 259 -1.28 -8.17 -13.83
C ILE A 259 -2.12 -7.07 -13.20
N ALA A 260 -2.80 -7.35 -12.10
CA ALA A 260 -3.55 -6.32 -11.38
C ALA A 260 -2.66 -5.16 -10.92
N ALA A 261 -1.48 -5.46 -10.36
CA ALA A 261 -0.52 -4.44 -9.94
C ALA A 261 0.04 -3.63 -11.13
N GLY A 262 0.41 -4.30 -12.23
CA GLY A 262 0.88 -3.62 -13.44
C GLY A 262 -0.21 -2.79 -14.11
N LEU A 263 -1.42 -3.31 -14.24
CA LEU A 263 -2.55 -2.56 -14.79
C LEU A 263 -2.94 -1.39 -13.90
N LEU A 264 -2.85 -1.52 -12.57
CA LEU A 264 -3.07 -0.41 -11.65
C LEU A 264 -2.03 0.69 -11.83
N TYR A 265 -0.76 0.32 -12.10
CA TYR A 265 0.30 1.27 -12.43
C TYR A 265 0.00 2.02 -13.73
N TYR A 266 -0.40 1.29 -14.78
CA TYR A 266 -0.84 1.87 -16.05
C TYR A 266 -2.02 2.83 -15.86
N LEU A 267 -3.08 2.37 -15.18
CA LEU A 267 -4.30 3.15 -14.93
C LEU A 267 -4.01 4.43 -14.15
N ARG A 268 -3.06 4.38 -13.19
CA ARG A 268 -2.62 5.60 -12.49
C ARG A 268 -2.05 6.62 -13.47
N GLY A 269 -1.10 6.22 -14.33
CA GLY A 269 -0.50 7.13 -15.31
C GLY A 269 -1.54 7.64 -16.32
N ASN A 270 -2.44 6.77 -16.75
CA ASN A 270 -3.49 7.07 -17.71
C ASN A 270 -4.53 8.06 -17.16
N LEU A 271 -5.14 7.77 -16.00
CA LEU A 271 -6.17 8.60 -15.38
C LEU A 271 -5.65 9.96 -14.89
N LEU A 272 -4.35 10.04 -14.58
CA LEU A 272 -3.72 11.26 -14.11
C LEU A 272 -3.02 12.04 -15.23
N SER A 273 -3.10 11.58 -16.47
CA SER A 273 -2.62 12.35 -17.64
C SER A 273 -3.51 13.56 -17.91
N ASP A 274 -2.92 14.64 -18.42
CA ASP A 274 -3.66 15.89 -18.70
C ASP A 274 -4.80 15.69 -19.72
N GLU A 275 -4.71 14.67 -20.58
CA GLU A 275 -5.73 14.34 -21.57
C GLU A 275 -6.97 13.69 -20.93
N LEU A 276 -6.78 12.61 -20.16
CA LEU A 276 -7.86 11.76 -19.66
C LEU A 276 -8.38 12.13 -18.28
N ILE A 277 -7.66 12.99 -17.55
CA ILE A 277 -8.13 13.47 -16.24
C ILE A 277 -9.48 14.19 -16.32
N SER A 278 -9.72 14.81 -17.48
CA SER A 278 -10.95 15.53 -17.77
C SER A 278 -12.12 14.58 -17.98
N GLU A 279 -11.95 13.47 -18.67
CA GLU A 279 -13.05 12.56 -19.01
C GLU A 279 -12.61 11.09 -18.86
N PRO A 280 -12.50 10.59 -17.62
CA PRO A 280 -12.19 9.18 -17.40
C PRO A 280 -13.35 8.29 -17.87
N GLU A 281 -13.06 7.38 -18.80
CA GLU A 281 -14.07 6.43 -19.27
C GLU A 281 -14.49 5.43 -18.19
N ALA A 282 -15.73 4.94 -18.27
CA ALA A 282 -16.30 3.98 -17.33
C ALA A 282 -15.46 2.68 -17.21
N VAL A 283 -14.76 2.27 -18.27
CA VAL A 283 -13.86 1.10 -18.27
C VAL A 283 -12.79 1.21 -17.20
N HIS A 284 -12.21 2.39 -17.01
CA HIS A 284 -11.13 2.60 -16.04
C HIS A 284 -11.64 2.33 -14.63
N PHE A 285 -12.80 2.87 -14.29
CA PHE A 285 -13.43 2.67 -12.98
C PHE A 285 -13.83 1.20 -12.74
N VAL A 286 -14.39 0.53 -13.75
CA VAL A 286 -14.71 -0.91 -13.66
C VAL A 286 -13.46 -1.76 -13.39
N LEU A 287 -12.33 -1.42 -14.02
CA LEU A 287 -11.06 -2.12 -13.77
C LEU A 287 -10.52 -1.85 -12.36
N LEU A 288 -10.59 -0.60 -11.87
CA LEU A 288 -10.21 -0.26 -10.49
C LEU A 288 -11.05 -1.04 -9.48
N ASP A 289 -12.37 -1.10 -9.70
CA ASP A 289 -13.31 -1.83 -8.83
C ASP A 289 -13.04 -3.32 -8.84
N GLN A 290 -12.79 -3.90 -10.00
CA GLN A 290 -12.45 -5.31 -10.12
C GLN A 290 -11.13 -5.62 -9.41
N ILE A 291 -10.12 -4.76 -9.53
CA ILE A 291 -8.83 -4.90 -8.84
C ILE A 291 -9.04 -4.85 -7.32
N ALA A 292 -9.77 -3.85 -6.82
CA ALA A 292 -10.06 -3.70 -5.39
C ALA A 292 -10.87 -4.88 -4.81
N THR A 293 -11.80 -5.43 -5.60
CA THR A 293 -12.61 -6.59 -5.22
C THR A 293 -11.79 -7.88 -5.18
N THR A 294 -10.90 -8.07 -6.15
CA THR A 294 -10.15 -9.33 -6.30
C THR A 294 -8.91 -9.37 -5.43
N HIS A 295 -8.29 -8.22 -5.16
CA HIS A 295 -6.98 -8.12 -4.49
C HIS A 295 -7.02 -7.15 -3.31
N PRO A 296 -7.30 -7.65 -2.09
CA PRO A 296 -7.29 -6.82 -0.87
C PRO A 296 -5.99 -6.03 -0.68
N ASN A 297 -4.84 -6.63 -1.01
CA ASN A 297 -3.52 -6.00 -0.89
C ASN A 297 -3.31 -4.80 -1.84
N LEU A 298 -4.17 -4.60 -2.84
CA LEU A 298 -4.11 -3.47 -3.78
C LEU A 298 -5.14 -2.38 -3.47
N GLN A 299 -6.07 -2.59 -2.54
CA GLN A 299 -7.14 -1.64 -2.22
C GLN A 299 -6.59 -0.26 -1.82
N LEU A 300 -5.55 -0.21 -0.99
CA LEU A 300 -4.90 1.06 -0.61
C LEU A 300 -4.26 1.78 -1.80
N ARG A 301 -3.70 1.04 -2.76
CA ARG A 301 -3.12 1.64 -3.97
C ARG A 301 -4.23 2.22 -4.86
N VAL A 302 -5.36 1.50 -5.01
CA VAL A 302 -6.56 2.01 -5.70
C VAL A 302 -7.08 3.27 -5.00
N PHE A 303 -7.18 3.24 -3.68
CA PHE A 303 -7.64 4.36 -2.88
C PHE A 303 -6.77 5.61 -3.06
N ARG A 304 -5.43 5.44 -3.06
CA ARG A 304 -4.49 6.54 -3.34
C ARG A 304 -4.70 7.17 -4.72
N ILE A 305 -4.90 6.35 -5.75
CA ILE A 305 -5.17 6.84 -7.11
C ILE A 305 -6.47 7.65 -7.16
N LEU A 306 -7.53 7.16 -6.50
CA LEU A 306 -8.81 7.86 -6.44
C LEU A 306 -8.71 9.19 -5.66
N CYS A 307 -7.93 9.23 -4.57
CA CYS A 307 -7.65 10.47 -3.85
C CYS A 307 -6.89 11.47 -4.74
N GLU A 308 -5.84 11.02 -5.42
CA GLU A 308 -5.05 11.86 -6.32
C GLU A 308 -5.88 12.38 -7.50
N LEU A 309 -6.74 11.53 -8.07
CA LEU A 309 -7.66 11.90 -9.14
C LEU A 309 -8.67 12.96 -8.67
N TYR A 310 -9.24 12.78 -7.48
CA TYR A 310 -10.16 13.74 -6.88
C TYR A 310 -9.49 15.11 -6.68
N ASP A 311 -8.30 15.11 -6.07
CA ASP A 311 -7.55 16.32 -5.76
C ASP A 311 -7.22 17.09 -7.05
N ARG A 312 -6.78 16.40 -8.12
CA ARG A 312 -6.48 17.04 -9.40
C ARG A 312 -7.74 17.53 -10.15
N GLN A 313 -8.84 16.77 -10.12
CA GLN A 313 -10.12 17.23 -10.71
C GLN A 313 -10.63 18.50 -10.03
N SER A 314 -10.41 18.63 -8.73
CA SER A 314 -10.77 19.83 -7.95
C SER A 314 -10.03 21.09 -8.40
N MET A 315 -8.88 20.94 -9.07
CA MET A 315 -8.05 22.03 -9.57
C MET A 315 -8.30 22.38 -11.04
N MET A 316 -9.21 21.66 -11.71
CA MET A 316 -9.52 21.90 -13.12
C MET A 316 -10.24 23.22 -13.33
N ASN A 317 -9.98 23.86 -14.48
CA ASN A 317 -10.64 25.09 -14.88
C ASN A 317 -11.96 24.80 -15.61
N GLU A 318 -12.93 24.24 -14.88
CA GLU A 318 -14.25 23.88 -15.39
C GLU A 318 -15.36 24.44 -14.50
N ALA A 319 -16.61 24.37 -14.98
CA ALA A 319 -17.76 24.76 -14.17
C ALA A 319 -17.89 23.83 -12.95
N ALA A 320 -18.25 24.41 -11.79
CA ALA A 320 -18.37 23.66 -10.55
C ALA A 320 -19.31 22.45 -10.66
N GLU A 321 -20.41 22.57 -11.41
CA GLU A 321 -21.36 21.47 -11.65
C GLU A 321 -20.70 20.27 -12.35
N VAL A 322 -19.82 20.53 -13.31
CA VAL A 322 -19.09 19.49 -14.06
C VAL A 322 -18.06 18.81 -13.17
N ILE A 323 -17.32 19.59 -12.38
CA ILE A 323 -16.35 19.06 -11.40
C ILE A 323 -17.08 18.17 -10.38
N MET A 324 -18.24 18.61 -9.88
CA MET A 324 -19.03 17.83 -8.93
C MET A 324 -19.54 16.51 -9.51
N GLU A 325 -19.96 16.48 -10.79
CA GLU A 325 -20.39 15.24 -11.45
C GLU A 325 -19.22 14.24 -11.58
N LYS A 326 -18.02 14.72 -11.90
CA LYS A 326 -16.80 13.91 -11.96
C LYS A 326 -16.38 13.38 -10.58
N GLN A 327 -16.39 14.27 -9.58
CA GLN A 327 -16.11 13.91 -8.19
C GLN A 327 -17.12 12.90 -7.64
N ARG A 328 -18.40 12.99 -8.03
CA ARG A 328 -19.42 12.00 -7.66
C ARG A 328 -19.05 10.59 -8.11
N SER A 329 -18.52 10.44 -9.33
CA SER A 329 -18.05 9.14 -9.83
C SER A 329 -16.91 8.57 -8.96
N ILE A 330 -16.03 9.43 -8.43
CA ILE A 330 -14.97 9.01 -7.48
C ILE A 330 -15.57 8.63 -6.13
N VAL A 331 -16.55 9.39 -5.65
CA VAL A 331 -17.28 9.07 -4.42
C VAL A 331 -17.96 7.71 -4.52
N ASP A 332 -18.52 7.33 -5.67
CA ASP A 332 -19.05 5.97 -5.89
C ASP A 332 -17.95 4.92 -5.71
N ARG A 333 -16.71 5.20 -6.14
CA ARG A 333 -15.58 4.29 -5.96
C ARG A 333 -15.12 4.21 -4.50
N PHE A 334 -15.25 5.30 -3.73
CA PHE A 334 -15.05 5.26 -2.29
C PHE A 334 -16.09 4.37 -1.59
N VAL A 335 -17.36 4.45 -1.99
CA VAL A 335 -18.42 3.54 -1.50
C VAL A 335 -18.08 2.09 -1.86
N HIS A 336 -17.64 1.83 -3.09
CA HIS A 336 -17.21 0.49 -3.50
C HIS A 336 -16.02 -0.02 -2.65
N LEU A 337 -14.97 0.79 -2.46
CA LEU A 337 -13.82 0.43 -1.62
C LEU A 337 -14.23 0.10 -0.17
N LEU A 338 -15.17 0.87 0.39
CA LEU A 338 -15.75 0.59 1.69
C LEU A 338 -16.47 -0.77 1.69
N SER A 339 -17.27 -1.06 0.66
CA SER A 339 -18.00 -2.33 0.54
C SER A 339 -17.11 -3.56 0.45
N VAL A 340 -15.88 -3.42 -0.08
CA VAL A 340 -14.91 -4.52 -0.20
C VAL A 340 -13.90 -4.57 0.97
N GLY A 341 -14.14 -3.81 2.04
CA GLY A 341 -13.42 -3.92 3.31
C GLY A 341 -12.50 -2.75 3.69
N LEU A 342 -12.35 -1.72 2.86
CA LEU A 342 -11.51 -0.56 3.15
C LEU A 342 -12.31 0.58 3.82
N ALA A 343 -13.10 0.26 4.85
CA ALA A 343 -14.05 1.20 5.42
C ALA A 343 -13.40 2.38 6.18
N LEU A 344 -12.49 2.10 7.12
CA LEU A 344 -11.94 3.13 8.01
C LEU A 344 -11.10 4.19 7.26
N PRO A 345 -10.15 3.83 6.37
CA PRO A 345 -9.39 4.83 5.62
C PRO A 345 -10.27 5.72 4.75
N VAL A 346 -11.31 5.15 4.13
CA VAL A 346 -12.26 5.89 3.30
C VAL A 346 -13.06 6.90 4.13
N VAL A 347 -13.68 6.45 5.23
CA VAL A 347 -14.51 7.32 6.06
C VAL A 347 -13.68 8.40 6.75
N GLU A 348 -12.47 8.09 7.22
CA GLU A 348 -11.56 9.10 7.79
C GLU A 348 -11.12 10.14 6.75
N LYS A 349 -10.85 9.74 5.50
CA LYS A 349 -10.53 10.68 4.41
C LYS A 349 -11.72 11.58 4.08
N ILE A 350 -12.93 11.06 3.98
CA ILE A 350 -14.14 11.89 3.76
C ILE A 350 -14.33 12.89 4.90
N ASN A 351 -14.21 12.44 6.15
CA ASN A 351 -14.26 13.33 7.30
C ASN A 351 -13.19 14.43 7.25
N LYS A 352 -11.95 14.07 6.91
CA LYS A 352 -10.86 15.03 6.77
C LYS A 352 -11.15 16.05 5.66
N MET A 353 -11.55 15.58 4.47
CA MET A 353 -11.91 16.45 3.36
C MET A 353 -13.05 17.41 3.73
N PHE A 354 -14.05 16.94 4.48
CA PHE A 354 -15.16 17.77 4.93
C PHE A 354 -14.69 18.84 5.93
N ARG A 355 -13.90 18.46 6.94
CA ARG A 355 -13.33 19.41 7.92
C ARG A 355 -12.43 20.46 7.26
N ASP A 356 -11.67 20.05 6.25
CA ASP A 356 -10.72 20.91 5.55
C ASP A 356 -11.39 21.75 4.43
N GLY A 357 -12.71 21.57 4.20
CA GLY A 357 -13.46 22.28 3.15
C GLY A 357 -13.10 21.87 1.71
N GLN A 358 -12.56 20.66 1.54
CA GLN A 358 -12.10 20.10 0.25
C GLN A 358 -13.19 19.32 -0.51
N ILE A 359 -14.33 19.06 0.12
CA ILE A 359 -15.47 18.34 -0.47
C ILE A 359 -16.75 19.12 -0.21
N ASP A 360 -17.61 19.17 -1.23
CA ASP A 360 -18.92 19.79 -1.10
C ASP A 360 -19.85 18.96 -0.21
N ILE A 361 -20.66 19.64 0.58
CA ILE A 361 -21.57 19.02 1.54
C ILE A 361 -22.59 18.06 0.89
N SER A 362 -23.00 18.33 -0.35
CA SER A 362 -23.90 17.46 -1.09
C SER A 362 -23.24 16.13 -1.46
N LEU A 363 -21.94 16.12 -1.74
CA LEU A 363 -21.16 14.90 -2.02
C LEU A 363 -20.92 14.08 -0.74
N VAL A 364 -20.67 14.74 0.39
CA VAL A 364 -20.56 14.04 1.69
C VAL A 364 -21.91 13.39 2.06
N ARG A 365 -23.02 14.12 1.88
CA ARG A 365 -24.37 13.58 2.09
C ARG A 365 -24.65 12.41 1.15
N TYR A 366 -24.29 12.53 -0.12
CA TYR A 366 -24.42 11.46 -1.10
C TYR A 366 -23.66 10.21 -0.66
N PHE A 367 -22.36 10.35 -0.34
CA PHE A 367 -21.54 9.27 0.21
C PHE A 367 -22.21 8.59 1.42
N ALA A 368 -22.62 9.38 2.42
CA ALA A 368 -23.23 8.84 3.62
C ALA A 368 -24.55 8.11 3.35
N THR A 369 -25.36 8.60 2.41
CA THR A 369 -26.61 7.96 2.00
C THR A 369 -26.33 6.60 1.37
N GLU A 370 -25.42 6.52 0.39
CA GLU A 370 -25.04 5.27 -0.26
C GLU A 370 -24.44 4.27 0.74
N VAL A 371 -23.61 4.73 1.68
CA VAL A 371 -23.05 3.86 2.73
C VAL A 371 -24.16 3.30 3.62
N LEU A 372 -25.12 4.13 4.05
CA LEU A 372 -26.25 3.70 4.87
C LEU A 372 -27.15 2.67 4.18
N GLU A 373 -27.18 2.64 2.85
CA GLU A 373 -27.93 1.62 2.09
C GLU A 373 -27.23 0.26 2.04
N ILE A 374 -25.90 0.22 2.19
CA ILE A 374 -25.11 -1.02 2.05
C ILE A 374 -24.58 -1.59 3.38
N VAL A 375 -24.69 -0.84 4.48
CA VAL A 375 -24.26 -1.29 5.82
C VAL A 375 -25.45 -1.73 6.68
N ALA A 376 -25.19 -2.68 7.58
CA ALA A 376 -26.16 -3.14 8.56
C ALA A 376 -25.45 -3.57 9.86
N PRO A 377 -26.17 -3.63 10.99
CA PRO A 377 -25.60 -4.12 12.25
C PRO A 377 -25.14 -5.59 12.16
N PRO A 378 -24.17 -6.03 13.01
CA PRO A 378 -23.51 -5.26 14.07
C PRO A 378 -22.39 -4.35 13.55
N TYR A 379 -22.33 -3.12 14.05
CA TYR A 379 -21.26 -2.17 13.73
C TYR A 379 -20.09 -2.29 14.72
N SER A 380 -18.86 -2.23 14.22
CA SER A 380 -17.67 -2.12 15.06
C SER A 380 -17.57 -0.73 15.69
N GLU A 381 -17.02 -0.62 16.90
CA GLU A 381 -16.79 0.66 17.58
C GLU A 381 -15.93 1.63 16.75
N ASP A 382 -14.89 1.12 16.07
CA ASP A 382 -14.03 1.96 15.21
C ASP A 382 -14.83 2.59 14.07
N PHE A 383 -15.70 1.82 13.38
CA PHE A 383 -16.57 2.33 12.32
C PHE A 383 -17.58 3.35 12.84
N VAL A 384 -18.23 3.06 13.98
CA VAL A 384 -19.16 4.01 14.61
C VAL A 384 -18.44 5.31 14.97
N GLY A 385 -17.25 5.22 15.55
CA GLY A 385 -16.44 6.37 15.95
C GLY A 385 -16.08 7.31 14.80
N VAL A 386 -15.93 6.80 13.57
CA VAL A 386 -15.62 7.63 12.39
C VAL A 386 -16.85 8.00 11.56
N PHE A 387 -17.90 7.18 11.52
CA PHE A 387 -19.05 7.41 10.64
C PHE A 387 -20.19 8.19 11.32
N LEU A 388 -20.41 7.99 12.62
CA LEU A 388 -21.44 8.71 13.39
C LEU A 388 -21.28 10.24 13.35
N PRO A 389 -20.06 10.82 13.40
CA PRO A 389 -19.89 12.26 13.25
C PRO A 389 -20.40 12.84 11.93
N ILE A 390 -20.40 12.06 10.83
CA ILE A 390 -20.94 12.49 9.53
C ILE A 390 -22.48 12.49 9.59
N VAL A 391 -23.05 11.36 10.04
CA VAL A 391 -24.51 11.15 10.04
C VAL A 391 -25.22 12.06 11.06
N SER A 392 -24.59 12.34 12.19
CA SER A 392 -25.12 13.23 13.24
C SER A 392 -24.92 14.73 12.95
N ASN A 393 -24.19 15.09 11.89
CA ASN A 393 -23.91 16.49 11.59
C ASN A 393 -25.12 17.15 10.93
N SER A 394 -25.69 18.18 11.58
CA SER A 394 -26.87 18.91 11.11
C SER A 394 -26.69 19.67 9.80
N GLU A 395 -25.46 20.00 9.41
CA GLU A 395 -25.18 20.63 8.12
C GLU A 395 -25.33 19.61 6.98
N ILE A 396 -24.94 18.35 7.24
CA ILE A 396 -25.00 17.26 6.28
C ILE A 396 -26.41 16.67 6.26
N PHE A 397 -26.93 16.28 7.42
CA PHE A 397 -28.26 15.73 7.62
C PHE A 397 -29.09 16.69 8.48
N ASP A 398 -29.82 17.59 7.81
CA ASP A 398 -30.83 18.40 8.49
C ASP A 398 -32.06 17.53 8.86
N GLN A 399 -32.99 18.10 9.64
CA GLN A 399 -34.19 17.38 10.07
C GLN A 399 -35.05 16.90 8.88
N ASN A 400 -35.13 17.70 7.82
CA ASN A 400 -35.94 17.40 6.63
C ASN A 400 -35.36 16.25 5.80
N ILE A 401 -34.04 16.16 5.75
CA ILE A 401 -33.28 15.13 5.02
C ILE A 401 -33.26 13.85 5.83
N SER A 402 -33.07 13.95 7.14
CA SER A 402 -33.13 12.81 8.06
C SER A 402 -34.48 12.10 7.99
N ASP A 403 -35.59 12.86 7.91
CA ASP A 403 -36.93 12.30 7.75
C ASP A 403 -37.12 11.60 6.38
N LYS A 404 -36.36 11.98 5.36
CA LYS A 404 -36.36 11.34 4.03
C LYS A 404 -35.46 10.11 3.95
N ILE A 405 -34.52 9.95 4.87
CA ILE A 405 -33.55 8.84 4.89
C ILE A 405 -33.70 8.09 6.22
N PRO A 406 -34.66 7.16 6.33
CA PRO A 406 -34.92 6.42 7.57
C PRO A 406 -33.68 5.71 8.12
N ALA A 407 -32.82 5.19 7.23
CA ALA A 407 -31.59 4.50 7.58
C ALA A 407 -30.62 5.36 8.41
N ALA A 408 -30.59 6.68 8.20
CA ALA A 408 -29.77 7.59 9.00
C ALA A 408 -30.23 7.64 10.46
N LYS A 409 -31.55 7.71 10.66
CA LYS A 409 -32.15 7.68 12.00
C LYS A 409 -31.97 6.34 12.69
N GLU A 410 -32.20 5.24 11.97
CA GLU A 410 -31.98 3.89 12.48
C GLU A 410 -30.53 3.67 12.90
N PHE A 411 -29.58 4.18 12.11
CA PHE A 411 -28.15 4.14 12.44
C PHE A 411 -27.83 4.92 13.72
N ILE A 412 -28.35 6.15 13.86
CA ILE A 412 -28.16 6.96 15.07
C ILE A 412 -28.78 6.25 16.28
N ASP A 413 -30.04 5.81 16.20
CA ASP A 413 -30.75 5.13 17.29
C ASP A 413 -30.01 3.86 17.75
N HIS A 414 -29.38 3.14 16.83
CA HIS A 414 -28.56 1.98 17.15
C HIS A 414 -27.21 2.34 17.80
N CYS A 415 -26.54 3.39 17.31
CA CYS A 415 -25.21 3.79 17.77
C CYS A 415 -25.22 4.61 19.06
N THR A 416 -26.33 5.31 19.33
CA THR A 416 -26.57 6.02 20.58
C THR A 416 -27.68 5.31 21.35
N PRO A 417 -27.38 4.19 22.05
CA PRO A 417 -28.37 3.61 22.93
C PRO A 417 -28.78 4.68 23.93
N LEU A 418 -30.10 4.92 24.03
CA LEU A 418 -30.67 5.82 25.03
C LEU A 418 -30.02 5.53 26.38
N THR A 419 -29.46 6.57 26.99
CA THR A 419 -29.13 6.63 28.41
C THR A 419 -30.44 6.55 29.22
N THR A 420 -31.10 5.40 29.18
CA THR A 420 -32.28 5.07 29.97
C THR A 420 -32.00 3.78 30.71
N GLU A 421 -31.16 3.85 31.75
CA GLU A 421 -31.19 2.91 32.88
C GLU A 421 -30.24 3.32 34.04
N VAL A 422 -30.35 4.54 34.59
CA VAL A 422 -30.10 4.79 36.03
C VAL A 422 -30.91 5.99 36.53
N ARG A 423 -32.24 5.91 36.48
CA ARG A 423 -33.14 6.69 37.36
C ARG A 423 -34.45 5.92 37.57
N SER A 424 -34.40 4.84 38.34
CA SER A 424 -35.54 4.34 39.13
C SER A 424 -35.18 3.07 39.91
N SER A 425 -34.61 3.27 41.10
CA SER A 425 -35.06 2.65 42.36
C SER A 425 -34.13 3.08 43.49
#